data_AF-A0AA42RAH9-F1
#
_entry.id   AF-A0AA42RAH9-F1
#
_cell.length_a   1.000
_cell.length_b   1.000
_cell.length_c   1.000
_cell.angle_alpha   90.00
_cell.angle_beta   90.00
_cell.angle_gamma   90.00
#
_symmetry.space_group_name_H-M   'P 1'
#
loop_
_entity.id
_entity.type
_entity.pdbx_description
1 polymer ?
#
loop_
_entity_poly.entity_id
_entity_poly.type
_entity_poly.pdbx_seq_one_letter_code
_entity_poly.pdbx_strand_id
1 'polypeptide(L)'
;MRLPNPYSLEETLSKLRHRLATACNEEALALLEKAVTKARDDEGYARQLEEALLRGSTIEIRECLSCFGDYFERSRDAPPYYLHHDTVNGIDCALYAILFDAAYPDAEQAHE
;
A
#
# COMPACT_ATOMS: atom_id res chain seq x y z
N MET A 1 9.75 8.17 11.91
CA MET A 1 8.91 9.39 11.92
C MET A 1 7.70 9.07 11.05
N ARG A 2 6.46 9.13 11.57
CA ARG A 2 5.25 8.81 10.77
C ARG A 2 4.82 10.07 10.03
N LEU A 3 4.77 10.02 8.71
CA LEU A 3 4.24 11.12 7.90
C LEU A 3 2.70 11.10 8.00
N PRO A 4 2.06 12.22 8.35
CA PRO A 4 0.60 12.28 8.35
C PRO A 4 0.09 12.14 6.92
N ASN A 5 -1.00 11.39 6.72
CA ASN A 5 -1.69 11.35 5.44
C ASN A 5 -2.60 12.59 5.32
N PRO A 6 -2.32 13.53 4.39
CA PRO A 6 -3.14 14.73 4.23
C PRO A 6 -4.35 14.50 3.31
N TYR A 7 -4.43 13.33 2.67
CA TYR A 7 -5.43 13.02 1.68
C TYR A 7 -6.62 12.27 2.29
N SER A 8 -7.79 12.41 1.68
CA SER A 8 -8.91 11.51 1.94
C SER A 8 -8.58 10.07 1.53
N LEU A 9 -9.41 9.11 1.97
CA LEU A 9 -9.29 7.72 1.55
C LEU A 9 -9.37 7.58 0.02
N GLU A 10 -10.32 8.25 -0.61
CA GLU A 10 -10.51 8.19 -2.06
C GLU A 10 -9.30 8.74 -2.82
N GLU A 11 -8.77 9.88 -2.39
CA GLU A 11 -7.56 10.47 -2.96
C GLU A 11 -6.33 9.57 -2.75
N THR A 12 -6.18 8.98 -1.56
CA THR A 12 -5.09 8.05 -1.25
C THR A 12 -5.13 6.84 -2.19
N LEU A 13 -6.31 6.22 -2.35
CA LEU A 13 -6.50 5.09 -3.25
C LEU A 13 -6.26 5.46 -4.72
N SER A 14 -6.71 6.64 -5.16
CA SER A 14 -6.48 7.14 -6.51
C SER A 14 -4.98 7.35 -6.81
N LYS A 15 -4.26 7.97 -5.86
CA LYS A 15 -2.81 8.18 -5.96
C LYS A 15 -2.03 6.86 -5.94
N LEU A 16 -2.43 5.92 -5.09
CA LEU A 16 -1.84 4.58 -5.05
C LEU A 16 -1.99 3.86 -6.38
N ARG A 17 -3.20 3.84 -6.96
CA ARG A 17 -3.43 3.27 -8.30
C ARG A 17 -2.53 3.90 -9.34
N HIS A 18 -2.45 5.23 -9.36
CA HIS A 18 -1.62 5.95 -10.32
C HIS A 18 -0.13 5.60 -10.17
N ARG A 19 0.42 5.64 -8.95
CA ARG A 19 1.82 5.33 -8.68
C ARG A 19 2.16 3.87 -9.01
N LEU A 20 1.30 2.91 -8.64
CA LEU A 20 1.51 1.49 -8.93
C LEU A 20 1.44 1.19 -10.43
N ALA A 21 0.51 1.83 -11.15
CA ALA A 21 0.42 1.72 -12.61
C ALA A 21 1.65 2.32 -13.31
N THR A 22 2.12 3.50 -12.88
CA THR A 22 3.33 4.14 -13.41
C THR A 22 4.60 3.30 -13.14
N ALA A 23 4.64 2.58 -12.03
CA ALA A 23 5.73 1.66 -11.70
C ALA A 23 5.60 0.28 -12.39
N CYS A 24 4.58 0.06 -13.23
CA CYS A 24 4.24 -1.23 -13.84
C CYS A 24 4.13 -2.38 -12.80
N ASN A 25 3.73 -2.08 -11.56
CA ASN A 25 3.60 -3.07 -10.49
C ASN A 25 2.19 -3.67 -10.49
N GLU A 26 1.92 -4.51 -11.48
CA GLU A 26 0.59 -5.08 -11.74
C GLU A 26 0.09 -5.95 -10.59
N GLU A 27 0.97 -6.70 -9.92
CA GLU A 27 0.60 -7.53 -8.79
C GLU A 27 0.13 -6.69 -7.60
N ALA A 28 0.85 -5.61 -7.28
CA ALA A 28 0.48 -4.68 -6.21
C ALA A 28 -0.83 -3.96 -6.53
N LEU A 29 -1.03 -3.57 -7.78
CA LEU A 29 -2.29 -2.98 -8.23
C LEU A 29 -3.46 -3.98 -8.10
N ALA A 30 -3.26 -5.22 -8.51
CA ALA A 30 -4.27 -6.27 -8.39
C ALA A 30 -4.62 -6.57 -6.91
N LEU A 31 -3.62 -6.58 -6.03
CA LEU A 31 -3.85 -6.73 -4.59
C LEU A 31 -4.63 -5.55 -4.00
N LEU A 32 -4.29 -4.32 -4.40
CA LEU A 32 -5.03 -3.13 -3.98
C LEU A 32 -6.50 -3.19 -4.41
N GLU A 33 -6.79 -3.60 -5.66
CA GLU A 33 -8.18 -3.74 -6.11
C GLU A 33 -8.94 -4.86 -5.38
N LYS A 34 -8.26 -5.95 -5.01
CA LYS A 34 -8.87 -6.99 -4.16
C LYS A 34 -9.24 -6.44 -2.79
N ALA A 35 -8.36 -5.66 -2.16
CA ALA A 35 -8.63 -4.99 -0.89
C ALA A 35 -9.82 -4.02 -1.01
N VAL A 36 -9.84 -3.17 -2.04
CA VAL A 36 -10.95 -2.23 -2.27
C VAL A 36 -12.26 -2.98 -2.53
N THR A 37 -12.23 -4.08 -3.29
CA THR A 37 -13.42 -4.89 -3.55
C THR A 37 -13.96 -5.50 -2.25
N LYS A 38 -13.10 -6.11 -1.43
CA LYS A 38 -13.51 -6.64 -0.12
C LYS A 38 -14.08 -5.55 0.79
N ALA A 39 -13.49 -4.35 0.79
CA ALA A 39 -13.99 -3.23 1.58
C ALA A 39 -15.38 -2.75 1.15
N ARG A 40 -15.81 -3.03 -0.08
CA ARG A 40 -17.19 -2.73 -0.51
C ARG A 40 -18.19 -3.73 0.05
N ASP A 41 -17.76 -4.97 0.25
CA ASP A 41 -18.63 -6.07 0.69
C ASP A 41 -18.60 -6.28 2.22
N ASP A 42 -17.60 -5.73 2.91
CA ASP A 42 -17.33 -5.94 4.34
C ASP A 42 -17.00 -4.61 5.02
N GLU A 43 -17.97 -4.05 5.73
CA GLU A 43 -17.85 -2.75 6.43
C GLU A 43 -16.79 -2.78 7.54
N GLY A 44 -16.60 -3.92 8.20
CA GLY A 44 -15.56 -4.09 9.22
C GLY A 44 -14.17 -4.00 8.60
N TYR A 45 -13.99 -4.70 7.49
CA TYR A 45 -12.76 -4.59 6.69
C TYR A 45 -12.57 -3.20 6.09
N ALA A 46 -13.64 -2.53 5.66
CA ALA A 46 -13.58 -1.17 5.12
C ALA A 46 -12.99 -0.19 6.13
N ARG A 47 -13.46 -0.22 7.38
CA ARG A 47 -12.93 0.61 8.46
C ARG A 47 -11.46 0.28 8.75
N GLN A 48 -11.10 -1.00 8.76
CA GLN A 48 -9.72 -1.41 8.97
C GLN A 48 -8.80 -0.93 7.84
N LEU A 49 -9.23 -1.04 6.59
CA LEU A 49 -8.48 -0.57 5.41
C LEU A 49 -8.31 0.95 5.44
N GLU A 50 -9.36 1.69 5.77
CA GLU A 50 -9.28 3.14 5.93
C GLU A 50 -8.29 3.53 7.03
N GLU A 51 -8.40 2.92 8.21
CA GLU A 51 -7.51 3.20 9.33
C GLU A 51 -6.06 2.86 8.98
N ALA A 52 -5.81 1.72 8.33
CA ALA A 52 -4.49 1.30 7.88
C ALA A 52 -3.88 2.28 6.88
N LEU A 53 -4.64 2.77 5.89
CA LEU A 53 -4.13 3.68 4.85
C LEU A 53 -3.98 5.14 5.31
N LEU A 54 -4.83 5.60 6.22
CA LEU A 54 -4.82 7.00 6.66
C LEU A 54 -3.97 7.23 7.92
N ARG A 55 -3.88 6.22 8.80
CA ARG A 55 -3.26 6.34 10.12
C ARG A 55 -2.32 5.19 10.44
N GLY A 56 -2.42 4.08 9.73
CA GLY A 56 -1.64 2.89 9.99
C GLY A 56 -0.16 3.03 9.69
N SER A 57 0.58 2.09 10.25
CA SER A 57 1.98 1.79 9.99
C SER A 57 2.10 0.72 8.91
N THR A 58 3.33 0.47 8.45
CA THR A 58 3.64 -0.66 7.57
C THR A 58 3.15 -2.01 8.12
N ILE A 59 3.11 -2.18 9.44
CA ILE A 59 2.59 -3.41 10.07
C ILE A 59 1.07 -3.50 9.89
N GLU A 60 0.34 -2.43 10.22
CA GLU A 60 -1.13 -2.40 10.09
C GLU A 60 -1.60 -2.54 8.63
N ILE A 61 -0.83 -1.99 7.68
CA ILE A 61 -1.07 -2.19 6.24
C ILE A 61 -0.87 -3.67 5.86
N ARG A 62 0.21 -4.31 6.33
CA ARG A 62 0.45 -5.75 6.09
C ARG A 62 -0.64 -6.63 6.71
N GLU A 63 -1.05 -6.33 7.94
CA GLU A 63 -2.12 -7.06 8.63
C GLU A 63 -3.45 -6.90 7.88
N CYS A 64 -3.77 -5.70 7.41
CA CYS A 64 -4.96 -5.45 6.60
C CYS A 64 -4.94 -6.23 5.27
N LEU A 65 -3.77 -6.37 4.65
CA LEU A 65 -3.64 -7.10 3.38
C LEU A 65 -3.54 -8.62 3.57
N SER A 66 -3.25 -9.10 4.80
CA SER A 66 -3.16 -10.52 5.17
C SER A 66 -4.43 -11.34 4.97
N CYS A 67 -5.57 -10.68 4.73
CA CYS A 67 -6.78 -11.37 4.28
C CYS A 67 -6.63 -12.07 2.90
N PHE A 68 -5.63 -11.69 2.10
CA PHE A 68 -5.43 -12.22 0.75
C PHE A 68 -4.25 -13.20 0.63
N GLY A 69 -3.59 -13.52 1.74
CA GLY A 69 -2.44 -14.43 1.79
C GLY A 69 -1.67 -14.26 3.10
N ASP A 70 -0.81 -15.24 3.43
CA ASP A 70 0.06 -15.14 4.60
C ASP A 70 1.35 -14.38 4.22
N TYR A 71 1.40 -13.08 4.55
CA TYR A 71 2.55 -12.21 4.26
C TYR A 71 3.72 -12.42 5.21
N PHE A 72 3.48 -13.10 6.33
CA PHE A 72 4.52 -13.48 7.28
C PHE A 72 5.02 -14.90 7.02
N GLU A 73 4.50 -15.57 5.98
CA GLU A 73 4.95 -16.89 5.56
C GLU A 73 6.45 -16.86 5.24
N ARG A 74 7.13 -17.94 5.63
CA ARG A 74 8.56 -18.09 5.40
C ARG A 74 8.85 -18.14 3.90
N SER A 75 10.01 -17.61 3.50
CA SER A 75 10.56 -17.74 2.15
C SER A 75 10.40 -19.17 1.62
N ARG A 76 9.97 -19.29 0.36
CA ARG A 76 9.97 -20.57 -0.35
C ARG A 76 11.41 -21.00 -0.64
N ASP A 77 11.61 -22.28 -0.89
CA ASP A 77 12.92 -22.83 -1.30
C ASP A 77 13.20 -22.65 -2.80
N ALA A 78 12.23 -22.15 -3.58
CA ALA A 78 12.35 -21.90 -5.01
C ALA A 78 11.74 -20.54 -5.42
N PRO A 79 12.22 -19.91 -6.52
CA PRO A 79 11.67 -18.66 -7.02
C PRO A 79 10.19 -18.77 -7.47
N PRO A 80 9.37 -17.72 -7.28
CA PRO A 80 9.67 -16.52 -6.50
C PRO A 80 9.70 -16.83 -5.00
N TYR A 81 10.82 -16.49 -4.36
CA TYR A 81 11.08 -16.79 -2.95
C TYR A 81 10.11 -16.08 -1.99
N TYR A 82 9.60 -14.90 -2.39
CA TYR A 82 8.75 -14.03 -1.58
C TYR A 82 7.57 -13.46 -2.36
N LEU A 83 6.68 -14.33 -2.84
CA LEU A 83 5.56 -13.95 -3.72
C LEU A 83 4.71 -12.77 -3.20
N HIS A 84 4.45 -12.72 -1.89
CA HIS A 84 3.52 -11.75 -1.30
C HIS A 84 4.22 -10.52 -0.71
N HIS A 85 5.50 -10.66 -0.35
CA HIS A 85 6.28 -9.59 0.23
C HIS A 85 6.49 -8.45 -0.77
N ASP A 86 6.76 -8.79 -2.03
CA ASP A 86 7.03 -7.81 -3.09
C ASP A 86 5.77 -6.99 -3.43
N THR A 87 4.61 -7.64 -3.37
CA THR A 87 3.30 -7.03 -3.63
C THR A 87 2.93 -5.99 -2.58
N VAL A 88 3.05 -6.33 -1.29
CA VAL A 88 2.75 -5.40 -0.19
C VAL A 88 3.81 -4.32 -0.04
N ASN A 89 5.09 -4.67 -0.25
CA ASN A 89 6.14 -3.68 -0.32
C ASN A 89 5.86 -2.66 -1.43
N GLY A 90 5.34 -3.11 -2.58
CA GLY A 90 4.91 -2.21 -3.65
C GLY A 90 3.90 -1.16 -3.17
N ILE A 91 2.87 -1.60 -2.43
CA ILE A 91 1.83 -0.72 -1.89
C ILE A 91 2.40 0.21 -0.79
N ASP A 92 3.16 -0.34 0.16
CA ASP A 92 3.75 0.41 1.27
C ASP A 92 4.77 1.46 0.78
N CYS A 93 5.65 1.08 -0.16
CA CYS A 93 6.57 2.01 -0.83
C CYS A 93 5.83 3.10 -1.60
N ALA A 94 4.78 2.75 -2.34
CA ALA A 94 3.99 3.74 -3.08
C ALA A 94 3.28 4.71 -2.13
N LEU A 95 2.71 4.22 -1.04
CA LEU A 95 2.09 5.05 -0.01
C LEU A 95 3.12 5.98 0.63
N TYR A 96 4.28 5.44 1.02
CA TYR A 96 5.35 6.23 1.62
C TYR A 96 5.83 7.33 0.68
N ALA A 97 6.03 7.04 -0.61
CA ALA A 97 6.38 8.05 -1.60
C ALA A 97 5.31 9.15 -1.70
N ILE A 98 4.03 8.79 -1.77
CA ILE A 98 2.92 9.76 -1.78
C ILE A 98 2.94 10.67 -0.55
N LEU A 99 3.15 10.09 0.63
CA LEU A 99 3.21 10.85 1.88
C LEU A 99 4.45 11.74 1.96
N PHE A 100 5.58 11.25 1.44
CA PHE A 100 6.83 11.98 1.39
C PHE A 100 6.71 13.21 0.47
N ASP A 101 6.18 13.04 -0.75
CA ASP A 101 5.95 14.15 -1.68
C ASP A 101 5.03 15.21 -1.07
N ALA A 102 4.01 14.77 -0.32
CA ALA A 102 3.07 15.69 0.32
C ALA A 102 3.69 16.44 1.51
N ALA A 103 4.57 15.78 2.27
CA ALA A 103 5.27 16.38 3.40
C ALA A 103 6.42 17.30 2.98
N TYR A 104 7.02 17.01 1.82
CA TYR A 104 8.20 17.71 1.30
C TYR A 104 8.02 18.05 -0.19
N PRO A 105 7.11 19.00 -0.53
CA PRO A 105 6.81 19.35 -1.93
C PRO A 105 8.03 19.92 -2.68
N ASP A 106 9.02 20.47 -1.95
CA ASP A 106 10.25 21.02 -2.52
C ASP A 106 11.41 20.00 -2.61
N ALA A 107 11.23 18.77 -2.11
CA ALA A 107 12.29 17.75 -2.10
C ALA A 107 12.62 17.18 -3.49
N GLU A 108 11.74 17.35 -4.48
CA GLU A 108 12.01 16.91 -5.86
C GLU A 108 13.13 17.72 -6.56
N GLN A 109 13.67 18.78 -5.95
CA GLN A 109 14.76 19.60 -6.54
C GLN A 109 16.19 19.24 -6.08
N ALA A 110 16.38 18.20 -5.28
CA ALA A 110 17.70 17.84 -4.73
C ALA A 110 18.32 16.58 -5.36
N HIS A 111 18.21 16.43 -6.68
CA HIS A 111 19.00 15.47 -7.46
C HIS A 111 19.69 16.19 -8.63
N GLU A 112 20.78 16.90 -8.32
CA GLU A 112 21.87 17.21 -9.27
C GLU A 112 23.04 16.25 -9.02
#